data_AF-A0A975CT33-F1
#
_entry.id   AF-A0A975CT33-F1
#
_cell.length_a   1.000
_cell.length_b   1.000
_cell.length_c   1.000
_cell.angle_alpha   90.00
_cell.angle_beta   90.00
_cell.angle_gamma   90.00
#
_symmetry.space_group_name_H-M   'P 1'
#
loop_
_entity.id
_entity.type
_entity.pdbx_description
1 polymer ?
#
loop_
_entity_poly.entity_id
_entity_poly.type
_entity_poly.pdbx_seq_one_letter_code
_entity_poly.pdbx_strand_id
1 'polypeptide(L)' 'MEDGFEVLVRAVVLQALEDYRRARRILRRRPDRESARLMARDVERFFRSVWFSCLTGLDGKEILERLKGEGG' A
#
# COMPACT_ATOMS: atom_id res chain seq x y z
N MET A 1 22.44 -6.45 13.74
CA MET A 1 21.85 -7.45 12.83
C MET A 1 20.43 -7.00 12.64
N GLU A 2 20.06 -6.55 11.43
CA GLU A 2 18.65 -6.32 11.11
C GLU A 2 17.97 -7.69 11.21
N ASP A 3 16.94 -7.80 12.06
CA ASP A 3 16.27 -9.06 12.28
C ASP A 3 15.67 -9.51 10.93
N GLY A 4 15.86 -10.76 10.52
CA GLY A 4 15.41 -11.23 9.20
C GLY A 4 13.90 -11.02 8.99
N PHE A 5 13.16 -10.98 10.10
CA PHE A 5 11.76 -10.62 10.14
C PHE A 5 11.50 -9.15 9.73
N GLU A 6 12.32 -8.21 10.21
CA GLU A 6 12.19 -6.78 9.91
C GLU A 6 12.43 -6.50 8.42
N VAL A 7 13.41 -7.19 7.82
CA VAL A 7 13.68 -7.14 6.37
C VAL A 7 12.48 -7.65 5.57
N LEU A 8 11.86 -8.76 6.01
CA LEU A 8 10.67 -9.31 5.36
C LEU A 8 9.49 -8.36 5.45
N VAL A 9 9.19 -7.83 6.63
CA VAL A 9 8.11 -6.86 6.84
C VAL A 9 8.32 -5.64 5.94
N ARG A 10 9.53 -5.08 5.91
CA ARG A 10 9.87 -3.95 5.05
C ARG A 10 9.66 -4.27 3.57
N ALA A 11 10.10 -5.45 3.11
CA ALA A 11 9.92 -5.86 1.72
C ALA A 11 8.45 -5.99 1.33
N VAL A 12 7.61 -6.56 2.20
CA VAL A 12 6.16 -6.67 1.96
C VAL A 12 5.51 -5.29 1.88
N VAL A 13 5.86 -4.38 2.79
CA VAL A 13 5.33 -3.02 2.80
C VAL A 13 5.73 -2.26 1.55
N LEU A 14 7.01 -2.33 1.14
CA LEU A 14 7.50 -1.69 -0.08
C LEU A 14 6.79 -2.23 -1.33
N GLN A 15 6.54 -3.54 -1.40
CA GLN A 15 5.81 -4.12 -2.52
C GLN A 15 4.35 -3.62 -2.58
N ALA A 16 3.67 -3.57 -1.43
CA ALA A 16 2.31 -3.04 -1.36
C ALA A 16 2.23 -1.57 -1.83
N LEU A 17 3.23 -0.75 -1.50
CA LEU A 17 3.31 0.64 -1.99
C LEU A 17 3.43 0.71 -3.52
N GLU A 18 4.28 -0.12 -4.11
CA GLU A 18 4.49 -0.13 -5.57
C GLU A 18 3.24 -0.64 -6.30
N ASP A 19 2.60 -1.68 -5.77
CA ASP A 19 1.34 -2.20 -6.32
C ASP A 19 0.22 -1.16 -6.26
N TYR A 20 0.12 -0.39 -5.17
CA TYR A 20 -0.84 0.71 -5.06
C TYR A 20 -0.58 1.82 -6.09
N ARG A 21 0.68 2.25 -6.22
CA ARG A 21 1.08 3.26 -7.21
C ARG A 21 0.79 2.80 -8.63
N ARG A 22 1.09 1.55 -8.95
CA ARG A 22 0.79 0.94 -10.25
C ARG A 22 -0.71 0.90 -10.51
N ALA A 23 -1.50 0.45 -9.53
CA ALA A 23 -2.96 0.43 -9.62
C ALA A 23 -3.53 1.83 -9.85
N ARG A 24 -3.11 2.85 -9.10
CA ARG A 24 -3.52 4.24 -9.31
C ARG A 24 -3.14 4.76 -10.69
N ARG A 25 -1.93 4.49 -11.17
CA ARG A 25 -1.48 4.89 -12.52
C ARG A 25 -2.35 4.27 -13.61
N ILE A 26 -2.76 3.02 -13.44
CA ILE A 26 -3.69 2.33 -14.35
C ILE A 26 -5.07 3.00 -14.27
N LEU A 27 -5.62 3.24 -13.07
CA LEU A 27 -6.93 3.84 -12.89
C LEU A 27 -7.03 5.26 -13.44
N ARG A 28 -5.94 6.03 -13.40
CA ARG A 28 -5.87 7.35 -14.06
C ARG A 28 -6.06 7.28 -15.58
N ARG A 29 -5.64 6.18 -16.22
CA ARG A 29 -5.75 5.98 -17.68
C ARG A 29 -6.98 5.16 -18.08
N ARG A 30 -7.43 4.26 -17.19
CA ARG A 30 -8.50 3.27 -17.38
C ARG A 30 -9.28 3.11 -16.06
N PRO A 31 -10.18 4.05 -15.73
CA PRO A 31 -10.91 4.03 -14.46
C PRO A 31 -11.88 2.83 -14.32
N ASP A 32 -12.27 2.24 -15.45
CA ASP A 32 -13.12 1.06 -15.56
C ASP A 32 -12.40 -0.25 -15.15
N ARG A 33 -11.06 -0.26 -15.16
CA ARG A 33 -10.26 -1.47 -14.93
C ARG A 33 -10.43 -2.02 -13.52
N GLU A 34 -11.27 -3.05 -13.41
CA GLU A 34 -11.65 -3.67 -12.15
C GLU A 34 -10.46 -4.26 -11.38
N SER A 35 -9.53 -4.92 -12.06
CA SER A 35 -8.33 -5.48 -11.41
C SER A 35 -7.49 -4.42 -10.71
N ALA A 36 -7.39 -3.21 -11.27
CA ALA A 36 -6.67 -2.11 -10.63
C ALA A 36 -7.47 -1.51 -9.45
N ARG A 37 -8.81 -1.48 -9.53
CA ARG A 37 -9.66 -1.09 -8.38
C ARG A 37 -9.54 -2.08 -7.22
N LEU A 38 -9.57 -3.37 -7.52
CA LEU A 38 -9.40 -4.44 -6.53
C LEU A 38 -8.03 -4.36 -5.86
N MET A 39 -6.96 -4.27 -6.65
CA MET A 39 -5.60 -4.13 -6.11
C MET A 39 -5.46 -2.91 -5.19
N ALA A 40 -5.96 -1.74 -5.62
CA ALA A 40 -5.92 -0.53 -4.79
C ALA A 40 -6.69 -0.72 -3.47
N ARG A 41 -7.86 -1.37 -3.52
CA ARG A 41 -8.68 -1.65 -2.32
C ARG A 41 -8.01 -2.64 -1.38
N ASP A 42 -7.38 -3.68 -1.91
CA ASP A 42 -6.72 -4.70 -1.10
C ASP A 42 -5.49 -4.13 -0.40
N VAL A 43 -4.73 -3.25 -1.07
CA VAL A 43 -3.64 -2.51 -0.44
C VAL A 43 -4.16 -1.51 0.60
N GLU A 44 -5.26 -0.80 0.34
CA GLU A 44 -5.88 0.06 1.35
C GLU A 44 -6.33 -0.70 2.60
N ARG A 45 -6.84 -1.92 2.41
CA ARG A 45 -7.20 -2.82 3.52
C ARG A 45 -5.98 -3.31 4.29
N PHE A 46 -4.88 -3.62 3.58
CA PHE A 46 -3.61 -4.02 4.19
C PHE A 46 -3.06 -2.92 5.11
N PHE A 47 -2.96 -1.67 4.64
CA PHE A 47 -2.45 -0.56 5.45
C PHE A 47 -3.35 -0.22 6.63
N ARG A 48 -4.68 -0.41 6.50
CA ARG A 48 -5.63 -0.21 7.60
C ARG A 48 -5.71 -1.40 8.57
N SER A 49 -4.98 -2.49 8.32
CA SER A 49 -5.04 -3.68 9.15
C SER A 49 -4.27 -3.47 10.47
N VAL A 50 -4.78 -4.10 11.54
CA VAL A 50 -4.10 -4.15 12.85
C VAL A 50 -2.71 -4.79 12.72
N TRP A 51 -2.57 -5.76 11.82
CA TRP A 51 -1.30 -6.42 11.53
C TRP A 51 -0.23 -5.45 11.05
N PHE A 52 -0.56 -4.56 10.09
CA PHE A 52 0.37 -3.54 9.59
C PHE A 52 0.84 -2.59 10.71
N SER A 53 -0.09 -2.07 11.50
CA SER A 53 0.22 -1.15 12.59
C SER A 53 1.06 -1.82 13.68
N CYS A 54 0.77 -3.09 14.00
CA CYS A 54 1.52 -3.85 14.99
C CYS A 54 2.96 -4.15 14.54
N LEU A 55 3.19 -4.33 13.24
CA LEU A 55 4.50 -4.69 12.71
C LEU A 55 5.41 -3.50 12.41
N THR A 56 4.83 -2.39 11.98
CA THR A 56 5.59 -1.21 11.55
C THR A 56 5.59 -0.10 12.58
N GLY A 57 4.64 -0.11 13.53
CA GLY A 57 4.40 1.01 14.45
C GLY A 57 3.89 2.28 13.75
N LEU A 58 3.58 2.21 12.44
CA LEU A 58 3.14 3.34 11.64
C LEU A 58 1.62 3.40 11.53
N ASP A 59 1.08 4.62 11.38
CA ASP A 59 -0.31 4.81 11.02
C ASP A 59 -0.49 4.63 9.50
N GLY A 60 -1.05 3.48 9.12
CA GLY A 60 -1.33 3.18 7.73
C GLY A 60 -2.34 4.13 7.08
N LYS A 61 -3.17 4.86 7.85
CA LYS A 61 -4.01 5.93 7.28
C LYS A 61 -3.15 7.07 6.76
N GLU A 62 -2.14 7.50 7.51
CA GLU A 62 -1.28 8.61 7.10
C GLU A 62 -0.51 8.28 5.81
N ILE A 63 -0.05 7.02 5.70
CA ILE A 63 0.60 6.51 4.47
C ILE A 63 -0.39 6.55 3.30
N LEU A 64 -1.63 6.10 3.51
CA LEU A 64 -2.65 6.14 2.45
C LEU A 64 -2.99 7.56 2.01
N GLU A 65 -3.09 8.52 2.94
CA GLU A 65 -3.36 9.92 2.60
C GLU A 65 -2.21 10.51 1.77
N ARG A 66 -0.95 10.24 2.13
CA ARG A 66 0.21 10.63 1.32
C ARG A 66 0.17 9.98 -0.06
N LEU A 67 -0.11 8.68 -0.12
CA LEU A 67 -0.21 7.95 -1.38
C LEU A 67 -1.35 8.45 -2.26
N LYS A 68 -2.45 8.95 -1.69
CA LYS A 68 -3.56 9.57 -2.42
C LYS A 68 -3.20 10.98 -2.89
N GLY A 69 -2.51 11.75 -2.05
CA GLY A 69 -2.02 13.11 -2.32
C GLY A 69 -0.91 13.21 -3.38
N GLU A 70 -0.01 12.22 -3.49
CA GLU A 70 1.07 12.18 -4.50
C GLU A 70 0.59 12.13 -5.97
N GLY A 71 -0.74 12.11 -6.21
CA GLY A 71 -1.34 12.02 -7.55
C GLY A 71 -2.13 13.24 -7.98
N GLY A 72 -2.14 14.33 -7.20
CA GLY A 72 -2.72 15.62 -7.58
C GLY A 72 -1.98 16.28 -8.73
#